data_AF-A0A0Q4K7H0-F1
#
_entry.id   AF-A0A0Q4K7H0-F1
#
_cell.length_a   1.000
_cell.length_b   1.000
_cell.length_c   1.000
_cell.angle_alpha   90.00
_cell.angle_beta   90.00
_cell.angle_gamma   90.00
#
_symmetry.space_group_name_H-M   'P 1'
#
loop_
_entity.id
_entity.type
_entity.pdbx_description
1 polymer ?
#
loop_
_entity_poly.entity_id
_entity_poly.type
_entity_poly.pdbx_seq_one_letter_code
_entity_poly.pdbx_strand_id
1 'polypeptide(L)'
;MSKPLSRALALLLAASALPLAPYALAQDAPPQFIAYDDVPFGPGDRALPLAVKLDPGDTSANIAIWVVYGDDAAEVRAATLSGQQPRGRVAIASTSADGVAKARFVFPHTVHPTPNAQDVRPRKIASGNRVFYKVVKARGAAIVESPVVAFVVPDALTIANLGDSYASGEGAPYRTGAKWDNDLCHRSDNSGQARAVATIIDENPDTAIAFKNVACSGAQVAEGLLLSQPKASWIWEEVQPELKTPVRPQLAAVRDWLADRGYAELNIAMVSGGGNDVDFGGFVQNYLVLPGVMRPGDEAGTHLRQRIAQDVPQLYASLRQAFDANFTYDRVLVSEYADPMRGADGAYCDLPPFSPRSEFSALDAAFLQPLNAAIRSAVGDGAKWSVVATASRARGHGLCNERQPYFNNNLAASFLMQGDAFGIVHPTRTGHANTYQPAYEIALRDAVRDIRRKWALIAARRSATEKAQAAAMARAIAARTAIRPGAAGGVLRVTVPSELVGRPPLIPPAGDRAAVADLLAGARAEATGKSVPGDSLPDNRIADERD
;
A
#
# COMPACT_ATOMS: atom_id res chain seq x y z
N MET A 1 30.80 45.05 -54.15
CA MET A 1 30.82 43.80 -53.35
C MET A 1 30.24 44.16 -51.98
N SER A 2 28.94 43.92 -51.76
CA SER A 2 28.38 42.89 -50.85
C SER A 2 28.79 43.06 -49.38
N LYS A 3 27.94 43.18 -48.35
CA LYS A 3 26.49 43.18 -48.10
C LYS A 3 26.33 43.78 -46.67
N PRO A 4 25.24 44.50 -46.33
CA PRO A 4 25.03 45.05 -44.99
C PRO A 4 24.28 44.10 -44.05
N LEU A 5 24.36 44.40 -42.75
CA LEU A 5 23.53 43.87 -41.68
C LEU A 5 22.05 43.79 -42.09
N SER A 6 21.41 42.64 -41.88
CA SER A 6 20.01 42.50 -41.39
C SER A 6 19.55 41.05 -41.56
N ARG A 7 19.32 40.32 -40.46
CA ARG A 7 18.51 39.09 -40.45
C ARG A 7 17.98 38.65 -39.07
N ALA A 8 17.82 39.61 -38.14
CA ALA A 8 17.20 39.34 -36.83
C ALA A 8 15.98 40.24 -36.53
N LEU A 9 15.48 41.00 -37.51
CA LEU A 9 14.36 41.92 -37.32
C LEU A 9 13.42 41.93 -38.53
N ALA A 10 12.88 40.75 -38.88
CA ALA A 10 11.81 40.63 -39.86
C ALA A 10 11.06 39.30 -39.70
N LEU A 11 10.51 39.05 -38.51
CA LEU A 11 9.47 38.02 -38.29
C LEU A 11 8.70 38.29 -36.98
N LEU A 12 8.31 39.55 -36.79
CA LEU A 12 7.57 40.03 -35.62
C LEU A 12 6.36 40.88 -36.02
N LEU A 13 5.74 40.57 -37.16
CA LEU A 13 4.51 41.19 -37.65
C LEU A 13 3.66 40.14 -38.39
N ALA A 14 3.08 39.21 -37.63
CA ALA A 14 1.85 38.46 -37.96
C ALA A 14 1.55 37.45 -36.84
N ALA A 15 1.30 37.93 -35.62
CA ALA A 15 0.48 37.18 -34.67
C ALA A 15 -0.90 37.83 -34.70
N SER A 16 -1.71 37.31 -35.62
CA SER A 16 -3.15 37.52 -35.72
C SER A 16 -3.78 37.62 -34.33
N ALA A 17 -4.58 38.68 -34.15
CA ALA A 17 -5.52 38.82 -33.07
C ALA A 17 -6.35 37.53 -32.94
N LEU A 18 -6.02 36.69 -31.97
CA LEU A 18 -6.97 35.77 -31.40
C LEU A 18 -7.92 36.62 -30.55
N PRO A 19 -9.25 36.56 -30.75
CA PRO A 19 -10.14 37.12 -29.77
C PRO A 19 -9.85 36.38 -28.46
N LEU A 20 -9.34 37.10 -27.47
CA LEU A 20 -9.46 36.69 -26.08
C LEU A 20 -10.96 36.49 -25.87
N ALA A 21 -11.41 35.24 -25.90
CA ALA A 21 -12.74 34.92 -25.45
C ALA A 21 -12.85 35.53 -24.05
N PRO A 22 -13.86 36.36 -23.78
CA PRO A 22 -14.06 36.89 -22.45
C PRO A 22 -14.04 35.68 -21.51
N TYR A 23 -13.25 35.76 -20.44
CA TYR A 23 -13.55 34.99 -19.23
C TYR A 23 -15.04 35.18 -19.03
N ALA A 24 -15.82 34.13 -19.28
CA ALA A 24 -17.25 34.18 -19.12
C ALA A 24 -17.46 34.72 -17.70
N LEU A 25 -18.08 35.91 -17.61
CA LEU A 25 -18.66 36.40 -16.37
C LEU A 25 -19.29 35.19 -15.71
N ALA A 26 -18.90 34.90 -14.47
CA ALA A 26 -19.47 33.81 -13.69
C ALA A 26 -20.98 33.89 -13.88
N GLN A 27 -21.55 32.95 -14.65
CA GLN A 27 -23.00 32.86 -14.73
C GLN A 27 -23.41 32.55 -13.31
N ASP A 28 -24.17 33.46 -12.69
CA ASP A 28 -24.76 33.20 -11.39
C ASP A 28 -25.45 31.85 -11.50
N ALA A 29 -25.00 30.90 -10.67
CA ALA A 29 -25.56 29.58 -10.70
C ALA A 29 -27.06 29.69 -10.42
N PRO A 30 -27.90 28.91 -11.12
CA PRO A 30 -29.30 28.86 -10.78
C PRO A 30 -29.45 28.60 -9.27
N PRO A 31 -30.39 29.28 -8.59
CA PRO A 31 -30.52 29.21 -7.12
C PRO A 31 -30.76 27.78 -6.62
N GLN A 32 -31.10 26.86 -7.53
CA GLN A 32 -31.22 25.44 -7.26
C GLN A 32 -29.90 24.75 -6.91
N PHE A 33 -28.72 25.25 -7.30
CA PHE A 33 -27.46 24.57 -7.01
C PHE A 33 -26.75 25.20 -5.80
N ILE A 34 -26.90 24.57 -4.64
CA ILE A 34 -26.43 25.09 -3.35
C ILE A 34 -24.98 24.68 -3.07
N ALA A 35 -24.63 23.43 -3.41
CA ALA A 35 -23.26 22.94 -3.37
C ALA A 35 -23.05 22.08 -4.63
N TYR A 36 -22.18 22.57 -5.51
CA TYR A 36 -21.88 21.91 -6.79
C TYR A 36 -20.42 22.06 -7.20
N ASP A 37 -19.62 22.79 -6.42
CA ASP A 37 -18.22 23.14 -6.63
C ASP A 37 -17.27 22.65 -5.51
N ASP A 38 -17.79 21.84 -4.57
CA ASP A 38 -17.00 21.11 -3.57
C ASP A 38 -16.28 19.92 -4.24
N VAL A 39 -15.27 20.23 -5.05
CA VAL A 39 -14.56 19.27 -5.89
C VAL A 39 -13.62 18.34 -5.12
N PRO A 40 -13.33 17.13 -5.64
CA PRO A 40 -12.33 16.24 -5.05
C PRO A 40 -10.97 16.94 -4.89
N PHE A 41 -10.31 16.76 -3.74
CA PHE A 41 -9.08 17.49 -3.43
C PHE A 41 -7.96 16.65 -2.80
N GLY A 42 -8.29 15.70 -1.92
CA GLY A 42 -7.28 14.89 -1.21
C GLY A 42 -6.80 13.67 -2.01
N PRO A 43 -5.69 13.02 -1.59
CA PRO A 43 -5.22 11.77 -2.17
C PRO A 43 -6.34 10.74 -2.24
N GLY A 44 -6.51 10.21 -3.44
CA GLY A 44 -7.52 9.23 -3.83
C GLY A 44 -8.94 9.79 -3.94
N ASP A 45 -9.25 10.98 -3.45
CA ASP A 45 -10.62 11.49 -3.42
C ASP A 45 -11.25 11.54 -4.82
N ARG A 46 -12.41 10.91 -4.98
CA ARG A 46 -13.23 10.94 -6.21
C ARG A 46 -14.65 11.39 -5.92
N ALA A 47 -14.98 11.73 -4.67
CA ALA A 47 -16.33 12.10 -4.27
C ALA A 47 -16.60 13.57 -4.56
N LEU A 48 -17.74 13.84 -5.18
CA LEU A 48 -18.32 15.15 -5.38
C LEU A 48 -19.62 15.22 -4.56
N PRO A 49 -19.61 15.83 -3.36
CA PRO A 49 -20.83 16.14 -2.62
C PRO A 49 -21.68 17.13 -3.41
N LEU A 50 -22.99 16.90 -3.44
CA LEU A 50 -23.96 17.74 -4.15
C LEU A 50 -25.09 18.13 -3.22
N ALA A 51 -25.52 19.39 -3.31
CA ALA A 51 -26.75 19.89 -2.68
C ALA A 51 -27.58 20.69 -3.69
N VAL A 52 -28.79 20.21 -3.97
CA VAL A 52 -29.69 20.78 -4.98
C VAL A 52 -31.05 21.12 -4.34
N LYS A 53 -31.49 22.38 -4.45
CA LYS A 53 -32.82 22.82 -4.04
C LYS A 53 -33.89 22.21 -4.94
N LEU A 54 -34.90 21.66 -4.30
CA LEU A 54 -36.09 21.12 -4.93
C LEU A 54 -37.10 22.23 -5.12
N ASP A 55 -37.72 22.27 -6.30
CA ASP A 55 -38.80 23.20 -6.59
C ASP A 55 -40.11 22.64 -6.02
N PRO A 56 -41.15 23.45 -5.81
CA PRO A 56 -42.45 22.95 -5.37
C PRO A 56 -42.97 21.79 -6.23
N GLY A 57 -43.31 20.67 -5.58
CA GLY A 57 -43.78 19.44 -6.24
C GLY A 57 -42.68 18.50 -6.74
N ASP A 58 -41.41 18.86 -6.58
CA ASP A 58 -40.31 17.93 -6.75
C ASP A 58 -40.25 16.96 -5.55
N THR A 59 -39.97 15.70 -5.85
CA THR A 59 -39.74 14.65 -4.86
C THR A 59 -38.54 13.81 -5.30
N SER A 60 -37.92 13.10 -4.37
CA SER A 60 -36.82 12.17 -4.69
C SER A 60 -37.24 11.08 -5.70
N ALA A 61 -38.54 10.80 -5.85
CA ALA A 61 -39.07 9.83 -6.79
C ALA A 61 -39.23 10.36 -8.23
N ASN A 62 -39.45 11.68 -8.40
CA ASN A 62 -39.76 12.27 -9.70
C ASN A 62 -38.63 13.14 -10.29
N ILE A 63 -37.55 13.34 -9.54
CA ILE A 63 -36.35 14.02 -10.00
C ILE A 63 -35.18 13.05 -10.23
N ALA A 64 -34.30 13.41 -11.15
CA ALA A 64 -33.00 12.80 -11.32
C ALA A 64 -31.92 13.88 -11.28
N ILE A 65 -30.84 13.60 -10.54
CA ILE A 65 -29.64 14.44 -10.53
C ILE A 65 -28.57 13.67 -11.31
N TRP A 66 -27.98 14.33 -12.30
CA TRP A 66 -26.92 13.79 -13.14
C TRP A 66 -25.69 14.67 -13.05
N VAL A 67 -24.52 14.05 -13.20
CA VAL A 67 -23.26 14.76 -13.46
C VAL A 67 -22.80 14.37 -14.85
N VAL A 68 -22.62 15.37 -15.72
CA VAL A 68 -22.06 15.19 -17.06
C VAL A 68 -20.64 15.74 -17.02
N TYR A 69 -19.66 14.97 -17.50
CA TYR A 69 -18.25 15.32 -17.33
C TYR A 69 -17.37 14.91 -18.51
N GLY A 70 -16.20 15.52 -18.61
CA GLY A 70 -15.23 15.31 -19.69
C GLY A 70 -13.92 16.06 -19.46
N ASP A 71 -13.05 16.04 -20.46
CA ASP A 71 -11.77 16.76 -20.49
C ASP A 71 -11.82 18.04 -21.35
N ASP A 72 -12.94 18.31 -22.03
CA ASP A 72 -13.18 19.54 -22.77
C ASP A 72 -14.38 20.32 -22.21
N ALA A 73 -14.17 21.60 -21.92
CA ALA A 73 -15.18 22.46 -21.33
C ALA A 73 -16.35 22.79 -22.28
N ALA A 74 -16.07 22.94 -23.58
CA ALA A 74 -17.08 23.27 -24.58
C ALA A 74 -17.97 22.06 -24.86
N GLU A 75 -17.38 20.86 -24.93
CA GLU A 75 -18.12 19.61 -25.07
C GLU A 75 -19.05 19.37 -23.88
N VAL A 76 -18.56 19.54 -22.64
CA VAL A 76 -19.39 19.38 -21.43
C VAL A 76 -20.50 20.42 -21.39
N ARG A 77 -20.23 21.67 -21.81
CA ARG A 77 -21.25 22.72 -21.89
C ARG A 77 -22.36 22.35 -22.88
N ALA A 78 -21.98 21.87 -24.07
CA ALA A 78 -22.93 21.49 -25.12
C ALA A 78 -23.62 20.14 -24.89
N ALA A 79 -23.13 19.33 -23.94
CA ALA A 79 -23.63 17.98 -23.70
C ALA A 79 -25.09 17.97 -23.21
N THR A 80 -25.83 16.94 -23.63
CA THR A 80 -27.22 16.67 -23.21
C THR A 80 -27.34 15.31 -22.54
N LEU A 81 -28.43 15.06 -21.80
CA LEU A 81 -28.67 13.76 -21.14
C LEU A 81 -28.98 12.61 -22.11
N SER A 82 -29.23 12.89 -23.40
CA SER A 82 -29.34 11.90 -24.48
C SER A 82 -28.06 11.79 -25.32
N GLY A 83 -27.07 12.64 -25.05
CA GLY A 83 -25.82 12.74 -25.79
C GLY A 83 -24.86 11.58 -25.59
N GLN A 84 -23.67 11.74 -26.19
CA GLN A 84 -22.61 10.74 -26.23
C GLN A 84 -21.62 10.85 -25.05
N GLN A 85 -21.73 11.91 -24.26
CA GLN A 85 -20.79 12.30 -23.23
C GLN A 85 -20.90 11.41 -21.98
N PRO A 86 -19.77 11.18 -21.27
CA PRO A 86 -19.77 10.52 -19.98
C PRO A 86 -20.70 11.22 -19.00
N ARG A 87 -21.55 10.45 -18.35
CA ARG A 87 -22.44 10.96 -17.30
C ARG A 87 -22.81 9.88 -16.32
N GLY A 88 -23.13 10.28 -15.10
CA GLY A 88 -23.73 9.37 -14.14
C GLY A 88 -24.84 10.00 -13.33
N ARG A 89 -25.86 9.21 -13.01
CA ARG A 89 -26.97 9.56 -12.15
C ARG A 89 -26.59 9.28 -10.70
N VAL A 90 -26.78 10.25 -9.84
CA VAL A 90 -26.55 10.07 -8.40
C VAL A 90 -27.81 9.57 -7.70
N ALA A 91 -27.61 8.79 -6.64
CA ALA A 91 -28.67 8.51 -5.68
C ALA A 91 -28.83 9.71 -4.73
N ILE A 92 -30.07 10.13 -4.49
CA ILE A 92 -30.38 11.14 -3.48
C ILE A 92 -30.32 10.46 -2.12
N ALA A 93 -29.38 10.90 -1.27
CA ALA A 93 -29.15 10.31 0.04
C ALA A 93 -30.15 10.82 1.08
N SER A 94 -30.52 12.10 1.00
CA SER A 94 -31.51 12.71 1.90
C SER A 94 -32.11 13.97 1.30
N THR A 95 -33.27 14.38 1.81
CA THR A 95 -33.88 15.67 1.52
C THR A 95 -34.17 16.36 2.84
N SER A 96 -33.68 17.59 3.02
CA SER A 96 -33.96 18.39 4.22
C SER A 96 -35.40 18.93 4.22
N ALA A 97 -35.86 19.41 5.38
CA ALA A 97 -37.20 20.01 5.53
C ALA A 97 -37.39 21.26 4.67
N ASP A 98 -36.31 22.00 4.38
CA ASP A 98 -36.34 23.14 3.46
C ASP A 98 -36.25 22.70 1.98
N GLY A 99 -36.28 21.40 1.68
CA GLY A 99 -36.30 20.91 0.30
C GLY A 99 -34.94 20.91 -0.38
N VAL A 100 -33.85 20.67 0.34
CA VAL A 100 -32.52 20.48 -0.26
C VAL A 100 -32.22 18.99 -0.36
N ALA A 101 -32.11 18.49 -1.60
CA ALA A 101 -31.65 17.14 -1.87
C ALA A 101 -30.12 17.08 -1.77
N LYS A 102 -29.61 16.24 -0.87
CA LYS A 102 -28.20 15.91 -0.76
C LYS A 102 -27.91 14.63 -1.52
N ALA A 103 -26.91 14.67 -2.37
CA ALA A 103 -26.46 13.54 -3.16
C ALA A 103 -24.93 13.51 -3.21
N ARG A 104 -24.38 12.43 -3.77
CA ARG A 104 -22.94 12.27 -3.95
C ARG A 104 -22.70 11.61 -5.28
N PHE A 105 -21.87 12.23 -6.11
CA PHE A 105 -21.32 11.63 -7.31
C PHE A 105 -19.93 11.12 -7.02
N VAL A 106 -19.54 10.01 -7.63
CA VAL A 106 -18.17 9.50 -7.58
C VAL A 106 -17.64 9.44 -9.01
N PHE A 107 -16.52 10.09 -9.27
CA PHE A 107 -15.87 9.99 -10.58
C PHE A 107 -15.32 8.56 -10.79
N PRO A 108 -15.64 7.90 -11.92
CA PRO A 108 -15.11 6.58 -12.21
C PRO A 108 -13.59 6.49 -12.13
N HIS A 109 -13.10 5.44 -11.51
CA HIS A 109 -11.68 5.14 -11.41
C HIS A 109 -11.44 3.64 -11.62
N THR A 110 -10.17 3.22 -11.57
CA THR A 110 -9.75 1.90 -12.04
C THR A 110 -10.53 0.75 -11.39
N VAL A 111 -10.59 0.74 -10.05
CA VAL A 111 -11.30 -0.27 -9.24
C VAL A 111 -12.83 -0.15 -9.35
N HIS A 112 -13.36 1.07 -9.38
CA HIS A 112 -14.80 1.31 -9.49
C HIS A 112 -15.13 2.10 -10.76
N PRO A 113 -15.24 1.40 -11.91
CA PRO A 113 -15.52 2.05 -13.19
C PRO A 113 -16.98 2.52 -13.32
N THR A 114 -17.89 2.05 -12.47
CA THR A 114 -19.31 2.46 -12.46
C THR A 114 -19.80 2.67 -11.01
N PRO A 115 -19.33 3.70 -10.30
CA PRO A 115 -19.59 3.86 -8.87
C PRO A 115 -20.95 4.50 -8.56
N ASN A 116 -21.68 4.99 -9.57
CA ASN A 116 -22.92 5.74 -9.38
C ASN A 116 -24.16 4.85 -9.61
N ALA A 117 -25.35 5.37 -9.25
CA ALA A 117 -26.61 4.63 -9.41
C ALA A 117 -26.88 4.22 -10.86
N GLN A 118 -26.40 5.02 -11.81
CA GLN A 118 -26.36 4.67 -13.22
C GLN A 118 -25.24 5.46 -13.88
N ASP A 119 -24.24 4.77 -14.44
CA ASP A 119 -23.21 5.40 -15.28
C ASP A 119 -23.46 5.09 -16.75
N VAL A 120 -23.33 6.11 -17.60
CA VAL A 120 -23.41 6.01 -19.06
C VAL A 120 -22.07 6.43 -19.62
N ARG A 121 -21.41 5.48 -20.30
CA ARG A 121 -20.06 5.66 -20.89
C ARG A 121 -19.07 6.20 -19.86
N PRO A 122 -18.94 5.53 -18.71
CA PRO A 122 -18.03 5.99 -17.67
C PRO A 122 -16.63 6.15 -18.26
N ARG A 123 -16.00 7.28 -17.96
CA ARG A 123 -14.64 7.57 -18.37
C ARG A 123 -13.76 7.70 -17.13
N LYS A 124 -12.76 6.83 -17.05
CA LYS A 124 -11.69 6.94 -16.06
C LYS A 124 -10.78 8.10 -16.46
N ILE A 125 -10.56 9.03 -15.54
CA ILE A 125 -9.67 10.19 -15.76
C ILE A 125 -8.45 10.03 -14.85
N ALA A 126 -7.26 10.08 -15.46
CA ALA A 126 -6.00 9.91 -14.75
C ALA A 126 -5.75 11.07 -13.77
N SER A 127 -4.99 10.79 -12.71
CA SER A 127 -4.49 11.80 -11.78
C SER A 127 -3.72 12.90 -12.52
N GLY A 128 -3.84 14.14 -12.04
CA GLY A 128 -3.22 15.32 -12.66
C GLY A 128 -3.96 15.87 -13.88
N ASN A 129 -4.89 15.12 -14.48
CA ASN A 129 -5.70 15.63 -15.59
C ASN A 129 -6.80 16.55 -15.08
N ARG A 130 -7.12 17.58 -15.89
CA ARG A 130 -8.24 18.47 -15.63
C ARG A 130 -9.55 17.82 -16.07
N VAL A 131 -10.57 17.92 -15.23
CA VAL A 131 -11.95 17.50 -15.50
C VAL A 131 -12.83 18.72 -15.54
N PHE A 132 -13.75 18.74 -16.50
CA PHE A 132 -14.87 19.66 -16.56
C PHE A 132 -16.14 18.89 -16.29
N TYR A 133 -17.06 19.45 -15.50
CA TYR A 133 -18.36 18.85 -15.28
C TYR A 133 -19.46 19.89 -15.09
N LYS A 134 -20.70 19.48 -15.31
CA LYS A 134 -21.91 20.20 -14.91
C LYS A 134 -22.87 19.26 -14.20
N VAL A 135 -23.66 19.80 -13.28
CA VAL A 135 -24.73 19.09 -12.58
C VAL A 135 -26.05 19.41 -13.28
N VAL A 136 -26.85 18.38 -13.50
CA VAL A 136 -28.12 18.48 -14.22
C VAL A 136 -29.23 17.93 -13.35
N LYS A 137 -30.20 18.79 -13.00
CA LYS A 137 -31.45 18.41 -12.33
C LYS A 137 -32.51 18.20 -13.41
N ALA A 138 -33.10 17.02 -13.48
CA ALA A 138 -34.12 16.67 -14.46
C ALA A 138 -35.42 16.20 -13.81
N ARG A 139 -36.55 16.65 -14.33
CA ARG A 139 -37.91 16.18 -14.00
C ARG A 139 -38.66 15.93 -15.32
N GLY A 140 -38.71 14.67 -15.75
CA GLY A 140 -39.17 14.34 -17.10
C GLY A 140 -38.30 15.04 -18.16
N ALA A 141 -38.93 15.84 -19.02
CA ALA A 141 -38.23 16.64 -20.03
C ALA A 141 -37.70 17.99 -19.52
N ALA A 142 -38.14 18.45 -18.35
CA ALA A 142 -37.68 19.72 -17.77
C ALA A 142 -36.28 19.53 -17.17
N ILE A 143 -35.33 20.37 -17.56
CA ILE A 143 -33.93 20.29 -17.16
C ILE A 143 -33.46 21.66 -16.66
N VAL A 144 -32.71 21.65 -15.55
CA VAL A 144 -31.95 22.80 -15.04
C VAL A 144 -30.49 22.37 -14.90
N GLU A 145 -29.55 23.19 -15.34
CA GLU A 145 -28.12 22.87 -15.38
C GLU A 145 -27.30 23.87 -14.55
N SER A 146 -26.27 23.37 -13.85
CA SER A 146 -25.28 24.23 -13.21
C SER A 146 -24.33 24.83 -14.25
N PRO A 147 -23.59 25.89 -13.90
CA PRO A 147 -22.38 26.26 -14.64
C PRO A 147 -21.40 25.08 -14.75
N VAL A 148 -20.56 25.10 -15.78
CA VAL A 148 -19.46 24.14 -15.91
C VAL A 148 -18.35 24.49 -14.92
N VAL A 149 -18.02 23.54 -14.06
CA VAL A 149 -16.94 23.62 -13.08
C VAL A 149 -15.75 22.79 -13.56
N ALA A 150 -14.54 23.15 -13.13
CA ALA A 150 -13.34 22.38 -13.41
C ALA A 150 -12.52 22.09 -12.16
N PHE A 151 -11.88 20.94 -12.12
CA PHE A 151 -10.87 20.60 -11.11
C PHE A 151 -9.78 19.71 -11.71
N VAL A 152 -8.70 19.51 -10.97
CA VAL A 152 -7.64 18.56 -11.34
C VAL A 152 -7.81 17.30 -10.51
N VAL A 153 -7.86 16.13 -11.15
CA VAL A 153 -8.04 14.85 -10.44
C VAL A 153 -6.88 14.64 -9.47
N PRO A 154 -7.14 14.45 -8.17
CA PRO A 154 -6.07 14.17 -7.21
C PRO A 154 -5.32 12.87 -7.55
N ASP A 155 -4.10 12.75 -7.06
CA ASP A 155 -3.35 11.50 -7.04
C ASP A 155 -4.17 10.37 -6.40
N ALA A 156 -3.82 9.12 -6.66
CA ALA A 156 -4.36 8.03 -5.86
C ALA A 156 -3.82 8.11 -4.43
N LEU A 157 -4.56 7.58 -3.44
CA LEU A 157 -4.00 7.30 -2.12
C LEU A 157 -3.02 6.13 -2.27
N THR A 158 -1.74 6.38 -2.09
CA THR A 158 -0.69 5.40 -2.37
C THR A 158 -0.35 4.58 -1.12
N ILE A 159 -0.31 3.26 -1.30
CA ILE A 159 0.07 2.29 -0.26
C ILE A 159 1.20 1.41 -0.80
N ALA A 160 2.30 1.30 -0.07
CA ALA A 160 3.40 0.39 -0.41
C ALA A 160 3.62 -0.65 0.69
N ASN A 161 3.80 -1.92 0.33
CA ASN A 161 4.23 -2.98 1.24
C ASN A 161 5.71 -3.29 1.02
N LEU A 162 6.51 -3.08 2.05
CA LEU A 162 7.93 -3.37 2.11
C LEU A 162 8.17 -4.39 3.22
N GLY A 163 9.20 -5.21 3.08
CA GLY A 163 9.65 -6.04 4.16
C GLY A 163 10.25 -7.37 3.74
N ASP A 164 10.41 -8.22 4.75
CA ASP A 164 10.91 -9.58 4.63
C ASP A 164 9.82 -10.59 4.24
N SER A 165 10.06 -11.87 4.55
CA SER A 165 9.19 -13.00 4.25
C SER A 165 7.81 -12.92 4.91
N TYR A 166 7.71 -12.34 6.11
CA TYR A 166 6.44 -12.14 6.80
C TYR A 166 5.59 -11.01 6.17
N ALA A 167 6.20 -10.14 5.37
CA ALA A 167 5.49 -9.17 4.54
C ALA A 167 5.29 -9.65 3.09
N SER A 168 6.16 -10.50 2.55
CA SER A 168 6.03 -11.02 1.20
C SER A 168 4.89 -12.01 1.07
N GLY A 169 4.59 -12.78 2.13
CA GLY A 169 3.59 -13.84 2.12
C GLY A 169 4.21 -15.24 1.99
N GLU A 170 5.47 -15.40 2.35
CA GLU A 170 6.08 -16.72 2.47
C GLU A 170 5.27 -17.61 3.42
N GLY A 171 5.12 -18.89 3.07
CA GLY A 171 4.18 -19.80 3.72
C GLY A 171 2.75 -19.75 3.17
N ALA A 172 2.41 -18.77 2.32
CA ALA A 172 1.08 -18.57 1.78
C ALA A 172 1.03 -18.44 0.24
N PRO A 173 1.53 -19.41 -0.55
CA PRO A 173 1.43 -19.34 -2.01
C PRO A 173 -0.01 -19.47 -2.51
N TYR A 174 -0.22 -19.19 -3.80
CA TYR A 174 -1.48 -19.47 -4.50
C TYR A 174 -1.74 -20.96 -4.64
N ARG A 175 -3.03 -21.31 -4.74
CA ARG A 175 -3.45 -22.71 -4.94
C ARG A 175 -3.53 -23.08 -6.40
N THR A 176 -3.88 -22.14 -7.27
CA THR A 176 -4.02 -22.35 -8.71
C THR A 176 -3.25 -21.29 -9.50
N GLY A 177 -2.73 -21.67 -10.67
CA GLY A 177 -1.92 -20.75 -11.49
C GLY A 177 -0.46 -20.67 -11.03
N ALA A 178 0.17 -19.51 -11.26
CA ALA A 178 1.50 -19.22 -10.74
C ALA A 178 1.47 -19.36 -9.21
N LYS A 179 2.54 -19.89 -8.62
CA LYS A 179 2.60 -20.16 -7.18
C LYS A 179 2.75 -18.87 -6.36
N TRP A 180 3.51 -17.93 -6.91
CA TRP A 180 3.82 -16.63 -6.32
C TRP A 180 3.58 -15.54 -7.37
N ASP A 181 3.30 -14.31 -6.93
CA ASP A 181 3.39 -13.12 -7.80
C ASP A 181 4.82 -12.86 -8.23
N ASN A 182 5.76 -13.26 -7.38
CA ASN A 182 7.17 -13.22 -7.68
C ASN A 182 7.87 -14.37 -6.97
N ASP A 183 8.27 -15.36 -7.75
CA ASP A 183 8.93 -16.56 -7.24
C ASP A 183 10.24 -16.23 -6.51
N LEU A 184 11.06 -15.31 -7.03
CA LEU A 184 12.33 -14.95 -6.39
C LEU A 184 12.17 -14.36 -4.99
N CYS A 185 11.01 -13.74 -4.74
CA CYS A 185 10.70 -13.06 -3.50
C CYS A 185 9.73 -13.80 -2.59
N HIS A 186 9.23 -14.98 -3.00
CA HIS A 186 8.09 -15.64 -2.35
C HIS A 186 6.99 -14.63 -2.01
N ARG A 187 6.67 -13.78 -3.00
CA ARG A 187 5.67 -12.72 -2.84
C ARG A 187 4.31 -13.24 -3.27
N SER A 188 3.31 -13.08 -2.42
CA SER A 188 1.92 -13.46 -2.68
C SER A 188 0.95 -12.40 -2.19
N ASP A 189 -0.12 -12.19 -2.94
CA ASP A 189 -1.28 -11.43 -2.49
C ASP A 189 -2.09 -12.13 -1.39
N ASN A 190 -1.74 -13.37 -1.03
CA ASN A 190 -2.23 -13.99 0.19
C ASN A 190 -1.49 -13.50 1.46
N SER A 191 -0.44 -12.68 1.33
CA SER A 191 0.16 -11.99 2.48
C SER A 191 -0.89 -11.16 3.22
N GLY A 192 -0.82 -11.14 4.54
CA GLY A 192 -1.83 -10.43 5.35
C GLY A 192 -1.93 -8.94 5.01
N GLN A 193 -0.80 -8.33 4.63
CA GLN A 193 -0.68 -6.95 4.18
C GLN A 193 -1.45 -6.73 2.87
N ALA A 194 -1.23 -7.56 1.85
CA ALA A 194 -1.94 -7.44 0.57
C ALA A 194 -3.45 -7.67 0.74
N ARG A 195 -3.83 -8.68 1.52
CA ARG A 195 -5.24 -8.97 1.83
C ARG A 195 -5.92 -7.83 2.58
N ALA A 196 -5.23 -7.22 3.55
CA ALA A 196 -5.75 -6.05 4.25
C ALA A 196 -5.95 -4.87 3.28
N VAL A 197 -5.00 -4.60 2.39
CA VAL A 197 -5.16 -3.52 1.40
C VAL A 197 -6.33 -3.78 0.44
N ALA A 198 -6.55 -5.03 0.01
CA ALA A 198 -7.73 -5.38 -0.80
C ALA A 198 -9.03 -5.04 -0.07
N THR A 199 -9.15 -5.40 1.21
CA THR A 199 -10.30 -5.03 2.05
C THR A 199 -10.48 -3.51 2.14
N ILE A 200 -9.38 -2.76 2.32
CA ILE A 200 -9.44 -1.30 2.37
C ILE A 200 -9.87 -0.69 1.03
N ILE A 201 -9.46 -1.27 -0.10
CA ILE A 201 -9.91 -0.85 -1.43
C ILE A 201 -11.42 -1.03 -1.55
N ASP A 202 -11.94 -2.20 -1.20
CA ASP A 202 -13.37 -2.53 -1.29
C ASP A 202 -14.23 -1.65 -0.37
N GLU A 203 -13.73 -1.32 0.83
CA GLU A 203 -14.42 -0.48 1.81
C GLU A 203 -14.46 1.02 1.42
N ASN A 204 -13.64 1.46 0.45
CA ASN A 204 -13.49 2.86 0.09
C ASN A 204 -13.77 3.12 -1.39
N PRO A 205 -15.00 2.86 -1.88
CA PRO A 205 -15.32 2.92 -3.31
C PRO A 205 -15.31 4.32 -3.91
N ASP A 206 -15.15 5.36 -3.09
CA ASP A 206 -14.99 6.75 -3.48
C ASP A 206 -13.55 7.24 -3.39
N THR A 207 -12.61 6.34 -3.16
CA THR A 207 -11.19 6.64 -3.10
C THR A 207 -10.43 5.75 -4.05
N ALA A 208 -9.77 6.36 -5.02
CA ALA A 208 -8.78 5.69 -5.83
C ALA A 208 -7.56 5.38 -4.96
N ILE A 209 -7.37 4.10 -4.64
CA ILE A 209 -6.20 3.61 -3.91
C ILE A 209 -5.27 2.90 -4.89
N ALA A 210 -3.98 3.20 -4.81
CA ALA A 210 -2.95 2.54 -5.60
C ALA A 210 -2.01 1.77 -4.68
N PHE A 211 -1.86 0.47 -4.92
CA PHE A 211 -1.07 -0.43 -4.09
C PHE A 211 0.16 -0.98 -4.82
N LYS A 212 1.29 -1.06 -4.12
CA LYS A 212 2.49 -1.74 -4.60
C LYS A 212 3.10 -2.62 -3.51
N ASN A 213 3.12 -3.93 -3.76
CA ASN A 213 3.88 -4.87 -2.95
C ASN A 213 5.30 -5.05 -3.52
N VAL A 214 6.31 -4.65 -2.76
CA VAL A 214 7.74 -4.85 -3.07
C VAL A 214 8.45 -5.73 -2.05
N ALA A 215 7.74 -6.20 -1.02
CA ALA A 215 8.29 -7.10 -0.01
C ALA A 215 8.90 -8.34 -0.66
N CYS A 216 9.92 -8.88 0.01
CA CYS A 216 10.69 -9.98 -0.52
C CYS A 216 11.26 -10.81 0.63
N SER A 217 11.05 -12.12 0.57
CA SER A 217 11.61 -13.07 1.51
C SER A 217 13.10 -12.84 1.76
N GLY A 218 13.59 -13.07 2.97
CA GLY A 218 15.00 -12.92 3.34
C GLY A 218 15.54 -11.48 3.36
N ALA A 219 14.71 -10.47 3.07
CA ALA A 219 15.15 -9.08 3.13
C ALA A 219 15.52 -8.69 4.57
N GLN A 220 16.64 -8.01 4.68
CA GLN A 220 17.06 -7.28 5.85
C GLN A 220 16.65 -5.80 5.69
N VAL A 221 16.59 -5.06 6.79
CA VAL A 221 16.45 -3.60 6.74
C VAL A 221 17.64 -3.00 5.99
N ALA A 222 18.86 -3.41 6.35
CA ALA A 222 20.07 -2.97 5.66
C ALA A 222 20.12 -3.49 4.21
N GLU A 223 20.09 -4.81 4.02
CA GLU A 223 20.19 -5.48 2.72
C GLU A 223 18.83 -6.02 2.26
N GLY A 224 18.16 -5.27 1.40
CA GLY A 224 16.83 -5.59 0.89
C GLY A 224 15.96 -4.34 0.84
N LEU A 225 15.75 -3.68 1.99
CA LEU A 225 14.98 -2.45 2.04
C LEU A 225 15.82 -1.26 1.55
N LEU A 226 16.97 -1.03 2.18
CA LEU A 226 17.85 0.11 1.91
C LEU A 226 18.84 -0.16 0.77
N LEU A 227 19.47 -1.33 0.78
CA LEU A 227 20.44 -1.77 -0.22
C LEU A 227 19.88 -2.94 -1.04
N SER A 228 20.55 -3.26 -2.16
CA SER A 228 20.19 -4.45 -2.94
C SER A 228 20.47 -5.70 -2.12
N GLN A 229 19.54 -6.65 -2.13
CA GLN A 229 19.79 -7.96 -1.54
C GLN A 229 20.23 -8.95 -2.62
N PRO A 230 21.21 -9.82 -2.37
CA PRO A 230 21.54 -10.90 -3.26
C PRO A 230 20.60 -12.09 -3.03
N LYS A 231 19.94 -12.58 -4.08
CA LYS A 231 19.07 -13.76 -4.02
C LYS A 231 19.61 -14.91 -4.85
N ALA A 232 19.70 -16.09 -4.26
CA ALA A 232 19.88 -17.32 -5.03
C ALA A 232 18.64 -17.53 -5.91
N SER A 233 18.82 -17.86 -7.19
CA SER A 233 17.70 -18.21 -8.05
C SER A 233 17.28 -19.66 -7.75
N TRP A 234 15.98 -19.86 -7.52
CA TRP A 234 15.34 -21.13 -7.14
C TRP A 234 15.60 -22.30 -8.10
N ILE A 235 16.04 -22.03 -9.33
CA ILE A 235 16.34 -23.06 -10.35
C ILE A 235 17.76 -23.62 -10.16
N TRP A 236 18.60 -23.00 -9.33
CA TRP A 236 20.05 -23.23 -9.34
C TRP A 236 20.71 -23.46 -7.98
N GLU A 237 19.93 -23.59 -6.90
CA GLU A 237 20.46 -23.84 -5.55
C GLU A 237 21.29 -25.15 -5.48
N GLU A 238 20.94 -26.14 -6.30
CA GLU A 238 21.67 -27.41 -6.44
C GLU A 238 22.83 -27.35 -7.45
N VAL A 239 22.91 -26.32 -8.31
CA VAL A 239 23.80 -26.32 -9.48
C VAL A 239 24.93 -25.28 -9.36
N GLN A 240 24.70 -24.08 -8.82
CA GLN A 240 25.74 -23.04 -8.66
C GLN A 240 25.46 -22.06 -7.50
N PRO A 241 25.99 -22.29 -6.28
CA PRO A 241 25.79 -21.40 -5.11
C PRO A 241 26.41 -19.99 -5.28
N GLU A 242 27.26 -19.80 -6.29
CA GLU A 242 27.95 -18.55 -6.62
C GLU A 242 27.07 -17.55 -7.38
N LEU A 243 25.99 -17.99 -8.04
CA LEU A 243 25.14 -17.15 -8.89
C LEU A 243 23.96 -16.56 -8.10
N LYS A 244 24.17 -15.37 -7.53
CA LYS A 244 23.11 -14.59 -6.86
C LYS A 244 22.58 -13.49 -7.78
N THR A 245 21.27 -13.49 -8.04
CA THR A 245 20.56 -12.41 -8.72
C THR A 245 20.36 -11.26 -7.73
N PRO A 246 20.89 -10.06 -8.00
CA PRO A 246 20.62 -8.90 -7.15
C PRO A 246 19.16 -8.48 -7.29
N VAL A 247 18.43 -8.48 -6.19
CA VAL A 247 17.12 -7.82 -6.09
C VAL A 247 17.36 -6.39 -5.65
N ARG A 248 16.86 -5.46 -6.46
CA ARG A 248 16.96 -4.02 -6.21
C ARG A 248 16.42 -3.62 -4.82
N PRO A 249 16.89 -2.49 -4.24
CA PRO A 249 16.37 -2.01 -2.96
C PRO A 249 14.87 -1.74 -3.04
N GLN A 250 14.11 -2.16 -2.04
CA GLN A 250 12.67 -2.00 -2.01
C GLN A 250 12.26 -0.52 -1.98
N LEU A 251 12.98 0.34 -1.25
CA LEU A 251 12.71 1.79 -1.25
C LEU A 251 12.86 2.38 -2.65
N ALA A 252 13.92 1.98 -3.38
CA ALA A 252 14.08 2.43 -4.76
C ALA A 252 12.92 1.95 -5.64
N ALA A 253 12.45 0.71 -5.46
CA ALA A 253 11.33 0.17 -6.22
C ALA A 253 10.02 0.94 -5.98
N VAL A 254 9.76 1.39 -4.74
CA VAL A 254 8.60 2.23 -4.41
C VAL A 254 8.74 3.62 -5.03
N ARG A 255 9.91 4.26 -4.93
CA ARG A 255 10.13 5.58 -5.52
C ARG A 255 9.92 5.57 -7.03
N ASP A 256 10.52 4.60 -7.73
CA ASP A 256 10.36 4.50 -9.17
C ASP A 256 8.90 4.24 -9.55
N TRP A 257 8.19 3.39 -8.77
CA TRP A 257 6.75 3.19 -8.97
C TRP A 257 5.93 4.49 -8.82
N LEU A 258 6.23 5.33 -7.83
CA LEU A 258 5.57 6.63 -7.66
C LEU A 258 5.87 7.55 -8.84
N ALA A 259 7.13 7.63 -9.26
CA ALA A 259 7.57 8.45 -10.39
C ALA A 259 6.93 8.01 -11.71
N ASP A 260 6.92 6.70 -11.99
CA ASP A 260 6.31 6.11 -13.19
C ASP A 260 4.80 6.37 -13.26
N ARG A 261 4.14 6.47 -12.09
CA ARG A 261 2.72 6.79 -11.98
C ARG A 261 2.43 8.30 -11.88
N GLY A 262 3.46 9.13 -11.77
CA GLY A 262 3.34 10.57 -11.57
C GLY A 262 2.76 10.96 -10.21
N TYR A 263 2.84 10.07 -9.20
CA TYR A 263 2.35 10.35 -7.85
C TYR A 263 3.38 11.13 -7.04
N ALA A 264 2.94 12.19 -6.37
CA ALA A 264 3.82 13.10 -5.63
C ALA A 264 4.19 12.60 -4.21
N GLU A 265 3.39 11.70 -3.62
CA GLU A 265 3.51 11.29 -2.22
C GLU A 265 3.33 9.78 -2.05
N LEU A 266 4.06 9.20 -1.10
CA LEU A 266 3.78 7.87 -0.54
C LEU A 266 2.89 8.04 0.70
N ASN A 267 1.59 7.85 0.61
CA ASN A 267 0.73 8.13 1.76
C ASN A 267 0.97 7.11 2.90
N ILE A 268 0.99 5.81 2.59
CA ILE A 268 1.16 4.77 3.60
C ILE A 268 2.25 3.78 3.17
N ALA A 269 3.23 3.54 4.03
CA ALA A 269 4.15 2.41 3.92
C ALA A 269 3.80 1.36 4.98
N MET A 270 3.73 0.10 4.61
CA MET A 270 3.71 -1.05 5.52
C MET A 270 5.10 -1.69 5.49
N VAL A 271 5.64 -2.02 6.66
CA VAL A 271 7.02 -2.49 6.82
C VAL A 271 7.08 -3.68 7.77
N SER A 272 7.80 -4.73 7.38
CA SER A 272 8.27 -5.78 8.29
C SER A 272 9.77 -5.96 8.08
N GLY A 273 10.56 -6.09 9.15
CA GLY A 273 12.00 -6.29 9.03
C GLY A 273 12.73 -6.18 10.37
N GLY A 274 13.99 -6.63 10.37
CA GLY A 274 14.86 -6.68 11.55
C GLY A 274 15.19 -8.10 12.00
N GLY A 275 14.34 -9.09 11.71
CA GLY A 275 14.60 -10.49 12.06
C GLY A 275 15.80 -11.07 11.31
N ASN A 276 15.88 -10.86 10.00
CA ASN A 276 17.01 -11.31 9.19
C ASN A 276 18.31 -10.57 9.54
N ASP A 277 18.23 -9.29 9.91
CA ASP A 277 19.39 -8.47 10.27
C ASP A 277 20.10 -9.00 11.54
N VAL A 278 19.35 -9.62 12.45
CA VAL A 278 19.88 -10.22 13.69
C VAL A 278 20.16 -11.72 13.57
N ASP A 279 20.11 -12.27 12.35
CA ASP A 279 20.31 -13.69 12.03
C ASP A 279 19.25 -14.65 12.63
N PHE A 280 17.98 -14.25 12.56
CA PHE A 280 16.87 -15.12 12.95
C PHE A 280 16.80 -16.40 12.13
N GLY A 281 17.05 -16.34 10.82
CA GLY A 281 16.98 -17.51 9.94
C GLY A 281 17.95 -18.62 10.37
N GLY A 282 19.20 -18.25 10.71
CA GLY A 282 20.15 -19.17 11.31
C GLY A 282 19.67 -19.72 12.65
N PHE A 283 19.06 -18.89 13.48
CA PHE A 283 18.51 -19.31 14.77
C PHE A 283 17.36 -20.33 14.63
N VAL A 284 16.40 -20.08 13.74
CA VAL A 284 15.31 -21.03 13.41
C VAL A 284 15.88 -22.33 12.88
N GLN A 285 16.82 -22.26 11.94
CA GLN A 285 17.42 -23.45 11.36
C GLN A 285 18.02 -24.34 12.44
N ASN A 286 18.76 -23.77 13.39
CA ASN A 286 19.51 -24.59 14.34
C ASN A 286 18.67 -25.15 15.50
N TYR A 287 17.60 -24.46 15.91
CA TYR A 287 16.82 -24.87 17.09
C TYR A 287 15.38 -25.32 16.79
N LEU A 288 14.86 -25.06 15.59
CA LEU A 288 13.50 -25.45 15.19
C LEU A 288 13.46 -26.41 14.00
N VAL A 289 14.55 -26.50 13.24
CA VAL A 289 14.67 -27.43 12.08
C VAL A 289 15.68 -28.54 12.37
N LEU A 290 16.83 -28.18 12.95
CA LEU A 290 17.91 -29.09 13.30
C LEU A 290 17.85 -29.48 14.77
N PRO A 291 18.52 -30.57 15.20
CA PRO A 291 18.42 -31.11 16.56
C PRO A 291 19.20 -30.29 17.61
N GLY A 292 19.44 -29.00 17.38
CA GLY A 292 19.99 -28.10 18.39
C GLY A 292 18.96 -27.88 19.49
N VAL A 293 19.42 -27.82 20.75
CA VAL A 293 18.55 -27.59 21.91
C VAL A 293 18.88 -26.24 22.54
N MET A 294 17.92 -25.32 22.59
CA MET A 294 18.06 -24.04 23.28
C MET A 294 17.65 -24.18 24.75
N ARG A 295 18.57 -23.88 25.67
CA ARG A 295 18.32 -23.88 27.12
C ARG A 295 18.27 -22.46 27.69
N PRO A 296 17.51 -22.24 28.76
CA PRO A 296 17.55 -20.97 29.49
C PRO A 296 18.98 -20.63 29.92
N GLY A 297 19.46 -19.44 29.55
CA GLY A 297 20.79 -18.95 29.93
C GLY A 297 21.90 -19.27 28.93
N ASP A 298 21.62 -19.95 27.82
CA ASP A 298 22.62 -20.24 26.80
C ASP A 298 23.29 -18.97 26.26
N GLU A 299 24.59 -19.10 25.96
CA GLU A 299 25.42 -18.02 25.43
C GLU A 299 24.91 -17.52 24.08
N ALA A 300 24.49 -18.44 23.19
CA ALA A 300 23.90 -18.11 21.89
C ALA A 300 22.67 -17.19 22.03
N GLY A 301 21.77 -17.50 22.98
CA GLY A 301 20.63 -16.64 23.27
C GLY A 301 21.03 -15.29 23.87
N THR A 302 22.11 -15.24 24.66
CA THR A 302 22.65 -13.98 25.21
C THR A 302 23.25 -13.09 24.11
N HIS A 303 24.05 -13.65 23.22
CA HIS A 303 24.63 -12.93 22.07
C HIS A 303 23.54 -12.41 21.13
N LEU A 304 22.50 -13.20 20.87
CA LEU A 304 21.37 -12.76 20.06
C LEU A 304 20.64 -11.56 20.69
N ARG A 305 20.35 -11.61 21.99
CA ARG A 305 19.75 -10.46 22.71
C ARG A 305 20.62 -9.21 22.64
N GLN A 306 21.93 -9.36 22.80
CA GLN A 306 22.86 -8.23 22.68
C GLN A 306 22.85 -7.64 21.26
N ARG A 307 22.88 -8.49 20.23
CA ARG A 307 22.79 -8.07 18.83
C ARG A 307 21.48 -7.33 18.55
N ILE A 308 20.35 -7.86 19.00
CA ILE A 308 19.03 -7.20 18.88
C ILE A 308 19.05 -5.82 19.52
N ALA A 309 19.54 -5.71 20.75
CA ALA A 309 19.57 -4.45 21.49
C ALA A 309 20.48 -3.39 20.84
N GLN A 310 21.55 -3.83 20.15
CA GLN A 310 22.51 -2.95 19.51
C GLN A 310 22.07 -2.51 18.10
N ASP A 311 21.57 -3.45 17.30
CA ASP A 311 21.44 -3.26 15.86
C ASP A 311 20.06 -2.73 15.47
N VAL A 312 18.99 -3.28 16.05
CA VAL A 312 17.61 -2.94 15.65
C VAL A 312 17.34 -1.43 15.77
N PRO A 313 17.71 -0.74 16.87
CA PRO A 313 17.53 0.72 16.95
C PRO A 313 18.26 1.49 15.83
N GLN A 314 19.49 1.08 15.49
CA GLN A 314 20.29 1.75 14.47
C GLN A 314 19.76 1.51 13.04
N LEU A 315 19.28 0.29 12.78
CA LEU A 315 18.62 -0.07 11.52
C LEU A 315 17.37 0.77 11.30
N TYR A 316 16.52 0.90 12.32
CA TYR A 316 15.30 1.69 12.23
C TYR A 316 15.57 3.21 12.17
N ALA A 317 16.64 3.70 12.82
CA ALA A 317 17.10 5.08 12.63
C ALA A 317 17.54 5.34 11.18
N SER A 318 18.31 4.42 10.60
CA SER A 318 18.75 4.49 9.19
C SER A 318 17.57 4.42 8.23
N LEU A 319 16.60 3.54 8.51
CA LEU A 319 15.38 3.41 7.72
C LEU A 319 14.56 4.69 7.78
N ARG A 320 14.41 5.31 8.96
CA ARG A 320 13.72 6.59 9.14
C ARG A 320 14.38 7.70 8.32
N GLN A 321 15.70 7.84 8.41
CA GLN A 321 16.46 8.79 7.60
C GLN A 321 16.24 8.55 6.10
N ALA A 322 16.22 7.29 5.67
CA ALA A 322 15.97 6.94 4.28
C ALA A 322 14.56 7.35 3.82
N PHE A 323 13.54 7.13 4.65
CA PHE A 323 12.18 7.58 4.35
C PHE A 323 12.11 9.10 4.23
N ASP A 324 12.67 9.83 5.19
CA ASP A 324 12.68 11.29 5.22
C ASP A 324 13.45 11.90 4.03
N ALA A 325 14.49 11.22 3.55
CA ALA A 325 15.29 11.68 2.43
C ALA A 325 14.70 11.35 1.05
N ASN A 326 13.84 10.32 0.94
CA ASN A 326 13.38 9.81 -0.36
C ASN A 326 11.89 9.99 -0.63
N PHE A 327 11.08 10.26 0.39
CA PHE A 327 9.63 10.35 0.24
C PHE A 327 9.06 11.56 0.98
N THR A 328 8.07 12.19 0.36
CA THR A 328 6.97 12.79 1.14
C THR A 328 6.05 11.64 1.55
N TYR A 329 5.69 11.54 2.83
CA TYR A 329 4.82 10.47 3.33
C TYR A 329 4.00 10.86 4.57
N ASP A 330 2.87 10.16 4.79
CA ASP A 330 1.96 10.40 5.92
C ASP A 330 2.13 9.40 7.08
N ARG A 331 2.24 8.10 6.77
CA ARG A 331 2.27 7.00 7.75
C ARG A 331 3.23 5.89 7.36
N VAL A 332 3.94 5.35 8.35
CA VAL A 332 4.70 4.09 8.25
C VAL A 332 4.18 3.13 9.32
N LEU A 333 3.64 2.00 8.89
CA LEU A 333 3.05 0.97 9.72
C LEU A 333 4.03 -0.20 9.80
N VAL A 334 4.60 -0.44 10.97
CA VAL A 334 5.63 -1.46 11.16
C VAL A 334 5.06 -2.64 11.93
N SER A 335 4.99 -3.82 11.34
CA SER A 335 4.53 -5.01 12.06
C SER A 335 5.62 -5.64 12.92
N GLU A 336 5.18 -6.11 14.09
CA GLU A 336 5.87 -7.14 14.86
C GLU A 336 5.84 -8.50 14.14
N TYR A 337 6.60 -9.45 14.66
CA TYR A 337 6.49 -10.86 14.31
C TYR A 337 5.45 -11.56 15.21
N ALA A 338 4.55 -12.32 14.59
CA ALA A 338 3.59 -13.18 15.27
C ALA A 338 4.29 -14.26 16.12
N ASP A 339 3.67 -14.73 17.22
CA ASP A 339 4.24 -15.76 18.11
C ASP A 339 3.90 -17.19 17.63
N PRO A 340 4.87 -17.95 17.08
CA PRO A 340 4.65 -19.34 16.67
C PRO A 340 4.84 -20.35 17.82
N MET A 341 5.27 -19.91 19.00
CA MET A 341 5.80 -20.81 20.04
C MET A 341 4.74 -21.31 21.02
N ARG A 342 3.47 -20.94 20.82
CA ARG A 342 2.38 -21.26 21.77
C ARG A 342 1.26 -22.09 21.14
N GLY A 343 0.91 -23.18 21.80
CA GLY A 343 -0.14 -24.11 21.37
C GLY A 343 -1.55 -23.62 21.68
N ALA A 344 -2.53 -24.49 21.43
CA ALA A 344 -3.97 -24.24 21.64
C ALA A 344 -4.34 -23.85 23.08
N ASP A 345 -3.57 -24.30 24.07
CA ASP A 345 -3.72 -23.96 25.48
C ASP A 345 -3.10 -22.58 25.84
N GLY A 346 -2.47 -21.90 24.89
CA GLY A 346 -1.75 -20.64 25.09
C GLY A 346 -0.41 -20.79 25.81
N ALA A 347 -0.05 -22.00 26.24
CA ALA A 347 1.23 -22.30 26.84
C ALA A 347 2.26 -22.60 25.73
N TYR A 348 3.56 -22.58 26.10
CA TYR A 348 4.62 -22.89 25.15
C TYR A 348 4.46 -24.29 24.58
N CYS A 349 4.84 -24.44 23.32
CA CYS A 349 4.74 -25.70 22.61
C CYS A 349 5.52 -26.81 23.29
N ASP A 350 5.00 -28.03 23.17
CA ASP A 350 5.65 -29.27 23.56
C ASP A 350 5.62 -30.16 22.33
N LEU A 351 6.76 -30.36 21.68
CA LEU A 351 6.92 -31.21 20.50
C LEU A 351 7.90 -32.36 20.81
N PRO A 352 7.50 -33.37 21.61
CA PRO A 352 8.35 -34.50 21.92
C PRO A 352 8.67 -35.33 20.67
N PRO A 353 9.87 -35.93 20.55
CA PRO A 353 10.97 -35.93 21.53
C PRO A 353 11.94 -34.74 21.41
N PHE A 354 11.73 -33.82 20.46
CA PHE A 354 12.76 -32.87 20.02
C PHE A 354 12.78 -31.57 20.84
N SER A 355 11.61 -30.96 21.07
CA SER A 355 11.55 -29.62 21.68
C SER A 355 10.53 -29.50 22.81
N PRO A 356 10.96 -29.57 24.08
CA PRO A 356 10.07 -29.43 25.23
C PRO A 356 9.64 -27.98 25.46
N ARG A 357 8.61 -27.76 26.28
CA ARG A 357 8.11 -26.41 26.64
C ARG A 357 9.20 -25.44 27.12
N SER A 358 10.20 -25.94 27.84
CA SER A 358 11.32 -25.14 28.32
C SER A 358 12.18 -24.58 27.19
N GLU A 359 12.32 -25.30 26.08
CA GLU A 359 13.05 -24.84 24.91
C GLU A 359 12.30 -23.72 24.20
N PHE A 360 11.01 -23.89 23.90
CA PHE A 360 10.19 -22.83 23.32
C PHE A 360 10.15 -21.57 24.21
N SER A 361 10.12 -21.74 25.52
CA SER A 361 10.25 -20.61 26.45
C SER A 361 11.61 -19.91 26.35
N ALA A 362 12.69 -20.67 26.16
CA ALA A 362 14.03 -20.12 26.02
C ALA A 362 14.21 -19.39 24.68
N LEU A 363 13.63 -19.93 23.59
CA LEU A 363 13.59 -19.30 22.28
C LEU A 363 12.83 -17.96 22.31
N ASP A 364 11.65 -17.93 22.95
CA ASP A 364 10.85 -16.70 23.07
C ASP A 364 11.63 -15.61 23.82
N ALA A 365 12.26 -15.98 24.94
CA ALA A 365 13.05 -15.07 25.77
C ALA A 365 14.38 -14.63 25.11
N ALA A 366 14.98 -15.46 24.26
CA ALA A 366 16.21 -15.16 23.56
C ALA A 366 15.99 -14.28 22.33
N PHE A 367 14.86 -14.47 21.63
CA PHE A 367 14.65 -13.91 20.31
C PHE A 367 13.39 -13.05 20.20
N LEU A 368 12.21 -13.65 20.26
CA LEU A 368 10.97 -13.00 19.79
C LEU A 368 10.56 -11.85 20.71
N GLN A 369 10.60 -12.03 22.04
CA GLN A 369 10.28 -10.95 22.98
C GLN A 369 11.27 -9.79 22.85
N PRO A 370 12.61 -10.02 22.89
CA PRO A 370 13.59 -8.94 22.66
C PRO A 370 13.41 -8.23 21.32
N LEU A 371 13.22 -8.96 20.22
CA LEU A 371 13.10 -8.37 18.89
C LEU A 371 11.85 -7.50 18.77
N ASN A 372 10.68 -8.03 19.14
CA ASN A 372 9.44 -7.25 19.10
C ASN A 372 9.49 -6.05 20.06
N ALA A 373 10.17 -6.18 21.21
CA ALA A 373 10.38 -5.03 22.11
C ALA A 373 11.29 -3.96 21.50
N ALA A 374 12.38 -4.35 20.83
CA ALA A 374 13.29 -3.44 20.16
C ALA A 374 12.61 -2.72 18.98
N ILE A 375 11.82 -3.44 18.17
CA ILE A 375 11.00 -2.86 17.10
C ILE A 375 10.02 -1.84 17.68
N ARG A 376 9.25 -2.21 18.71
CA ARG A 376 8.30 -1.29 19.37
C ARG A 376 8.98 -0.01 19.84
N SER A 377 10.14 -0.15 20.50
CA SER A 377 10.91 0.98 21.00
C SER A 377 11.35 1.89 19.85
N ALA A 378 11.98 1.33 18.81
CA ALA A 378 12.53 2.10 17.71
C ALA A 378 11.45 2.78 16.84
N VAL A 379 10.26 2.17 16.75
CA VAL A 379 9.10 2.75 16.06
C VAL A 379 8.48 3.89 16.86
N GLY A 380 8.38 3.74 18.19
CA GLY A 380 7.79 4.72 19.11
C GLY A 380 8.45 6.10 19.08
N ASP A 381 9.70 6.19 18.62
CA ASP A 381 10.44 7.45 18.47
C ASP A 381 9.96 8.31 17.27
N GLY A 382 9.00 7.82 16.47
CA GLY A 382 8.57 8.45 15.23
C GLY A 382 7.14 8.94 15.19
N ALA A 383 6.92 10.25 15.02
CA ALA A 383 5.56 10.82 14.98
C ALA A 383 4.65 10.30 13.84
N LYS A 384 5.23 9.78 12.75
CA LYS A 384 4.49 9.19 11.61
C LYS A 384 4.51 7.66 11.62
N TRP A 385 5.15 7.05 12.61
CA TRP A 385 5.45 5.63 12.63
C TRP A 385 4.63 4.95 13.73
N SER A 386 3.97 3.85 13.38
CA SER A 386 3.11 3.12 14.32
C SER A 386 3.37 1.63 14.24
N VAL A 387 3.32 0.97 15.39
CA VAL A 387 3.46 -0.49 15.46
C VAL A 387 2.13 -1.15 15.10
N VAL A 388 2.19 -2.18 14.27
CA VAL A 388 1.10 -3.12 14.01
C VAL A 388 1.35 -4.37 14.85
N ALA A 389 0.60 -4.49 15.95
CA ALA A 389 0.77 -5.61 16.89
C ALA A 389 0.18 -6.91 16.32
N THR A 390 1.05 -7.90 16.12
CA THR A 390 0.70 -9.20 15.53
C THR A 390 1.01 -10.37 16.48
N ALA A 391 1.96 -10.19 17.42
CA ALA A 391 2.47 -11.23 18.32
C ALA A 391 1.35 -12.02 19.01
N SER A 392 0.44 -11.33 19.71
CA SER A 392 -0.63 -11.96 20.48
C SER A 392 -1.74 -12.58 19.64
N ARG A 393 -1.87 -12.21 18.35
CA ARG A 393 -2.93 -12.72 17.46
C ARG A 393 -2.71 -14.16 17.03
N ALA A 394 -1.49 -14.66 17.16
CA ALA A 394 -1.15 -16.05 16.89
C ALA A 394 -1.25 -16.95 18.13
N ARG A 395 -1.52 -16.38 19.32
CA ARG A 395 -1.63 -17.16 20.55
C ARG A 395 -2.77 -18.17 20.42
N GLY A 396 -2.49 -19.43 20.74
CA GLY A 396 -3.44 -20.52 20.49
C GLY A 396 -3.20 -21.25 19.18
N HIS A 397 -2.39 -20.73 18.26
CA HIS A 397 -2.26 -21.23 16.89
C HIS A 397 -0.81 -21.41 16.43
N GLY A 398 0.13 -21.51 17.36
CA GLY A 398 1.54 -21.79 17.10
C GLY A 398 1.78 -23.20 16.55
N LEU A 399 3.06 -23.56 16.43
CA LEU A 399 3.56 -24.73 15.68
C LEU A 399 2.96 -26.06 16.17
N CYS A 400 2.68 -26.18 17.46
CA CYS A 400 2.11 -27.37 18.08
C CYS A 400 0.57 -27.43 18.05
N ASN A 401 -0.11 -26.49 17.37
CA ASN A 401 -1.55 -26.61 17.11
C ASN A 401 -1.81 -27.16 15.69
N GLU A 402 -1.72 -28.48 15.55
CA GLU A 402 -1.95 -29.17 14.28
C GLU A 402 -3.39 -29.09 13.77
N ARG A 403 -4.36 -28.75 14.64
CA ARG A 403 -5.78 -28.65 14.25
C ARG A 403 -6.08 -27.36 13.50
N GLN A 404 -5.39 -26.27 13.85
CA GLN A 404 -5.57 -24.96 13.23
C GLN A 404 -4.22 -24.24 13.10
N PRO A 405 -3.32 -24.74 12.23
CA PRO A 405 -1.95 -24.25 12.15
C PRO A 405 -1.93 -22.87 11.47
N TYR A 406 -1.48 -21.86 12.21
CA TYR A 406 -1.18 -20.56 11.61
C TYR A 406 0.20 -20.52 10.98
N PHE A 407 1.06 -21.51 11.25
CA PHE A 407 2.42 -21.58 10.74
C PHE A 407 2.71 -22.95 10.15
N ASN A 408 3.64 -23.01 9.18
CA ASN A 408 4.18 -24.28 8.72
C ASN A 408 5.02 -24.88 9.85
N ASN A 409 4.53 -25.98 10.41
CA ASN A 409 5.00 -26.51 11.68
C ASN A 409 6.18 -27.49 11.58
N ASN A 410 6.58 -27.89 10.36
CA ASN A 410 7.77 -28.70 10.12
C ASN A 410 8.21 -28.63 8.63
N LEU A 411 9.33 -29.28 8.32
CA LEU A 411 9.89 -29.39 6.95
C LEU A 411 8.87 -29.95 5.95
N ALA A 412 8.23 -31.09 6.27
CA ALA A 412 7.28 -31.73 5.36
C ALA A 412 6.07 -30.82 5.08
N ALA A 413 5.57 -30.11 6.09
CA ALA A 413 4.50 -29.12 5.95
C ALA A 413 4.93 -27.95 5.06
N SER A 414 6.17 -27.46 5.18
CA SER A 414 6.71 -26.41 4.31
C SER A 414 6.81 -26.88 2.85
N PHE A 415 7.38 -28.06 2.60
CA PHE A 415 7.44 -28.62 1.24
C PHE A 415 6.05 -28.86 0.65
N LEU A 416 5.11 -29.35 1.47
CA LEU A 416 3.73 -29.57 1.05
C LEU A 416 3.01 -28.26 0.70
N MET A 417 3.22 -27.21 1.50
CA MET A 417 2.58 -25.90 1.35
C MET A 417 3.19 -25.09 0.20
N GLN A 418 4.51 -25.01 0.15
CA GLN A 418 5.23 -24.09 -0.70
C GLN A 418 6.40 -24.70 -1.49
N GLY A 419 6.52 -26.03 -1.53
CA GLY A 419 7.46 -26.75 -2.40
C GLY A 419 8.94 -26.67 -2.02
N ASP A 420 9.27 -25.99 -0.93
CA ASP A 420 10.63 -25.87 -0.39
C ASP A 420 10.61 -25.76 1.15
N ALA A 421 11.79 -25.70 1.75
CA ALA A 421 11.96 -25.62 3.20
C ALA A 421 11.89 -24.20 3.78
N PHE A 422 11.85 -23.15 2.95
CA PHE A 422 11.94 -21.78 3.44
C PHE A 422 10.68 -21.32 4.17
N GLY A 423 9.55 -21.99 3.92
CA GLY A 423 8.28 -21.73 4.58
C GLY A 423 8.19 -22.16 6.03
N ILE A 424 9.15 -22.91 6.58
CA ILE A 424 9.11 -23.35 7.99
C ILE A 424 8.95 -22.13 8.90
N VAL A 425 8.10 -22.26 9.93
CA VAL A 425 7.71 -21.21 10.89
C VAL A 425 7.13 -19.93 10.30
N HIS A 426 6.91 -19.87 8.98
CA HIS A 426 6.22 -18.77 8.34
C HIS A 426 4.69 -18.96 8.41
N PRO A 427 3.92 -17.86 8.41
CA PRO A 427 2.48 -17.95 8.50
C PRO A 427 1.90 -18.63 7.27
N THR A 428 0.96 -19.55 7.47
CA THR A 428 0.16 -20.13 6.39
C THR A 428 -0.80 -19.07 5.82
N ARG A 429 -1.53 -19.39 4.74
CA ARG A 429 -2.66 -18.56 4.28
C ARG A 429 -3.62 -18.23 5.43
N THR A 430 -3.95 -19.23 6.25
CA THR A 430 -4.78 -19.07 7.46
C THR A 430 -4.09 -18.19 8.50
N GLY A 431 -2.78 -18.37 8.72
CA GLY A 431 -1.99 -17.50 9.59
C GLY A 431 -2.07 -16.04 9.16
N HIS A 432 -1.73 -15.73 7.92
CA HIS A 432 -1.85 -14.37 7.38
C HIS A 432 -3.27 -13.81 7.48
N ALA A 433 -4.30 -14.64 7.22
CA ALA A 433 -5.71 -14.26 7.32
C ALA A 433 -6.16 -13.84 8.71
N ASN A 434 -5.59 -14.45 9.75
CA ASN A 434 -6.09 -14.28 11.11
C ASN A 434 -5.14 -13.50 12.02
N THR A 435 -3.91 -13.24 11.56
CA THR A 435 -2.90 -12.48 12.32
C THR A 435 -2.63 -11.13 11.66
N TYR A 436 -1.92 -11.13 10.53
CA TYR A 436 -1.45 -9.94 9.85
C TYR A 436 -2.59 -9.15 9.20
N GLN A 437 -3.50 -9.81 8.46
CA GLN A 437 -4.62 -9.12 7.80
C GLN A 437 -5.45 -8.28 8.79
N PRO A 438 -6.08 -8.83 9.83
CA PRO A 438 -6.93 -8.04 10.72
C PRO A 438 -6.14 -6.98 11.50
N ALA A 439 -4.84 -7.19 11.77
CA ALA A 439 -4.00 -6.18 12.39
C ALA A 439 -3.76 -4.98 11.46
N TYR A 440 -3.41 -5.25 10.19
CA TYR A 440 -3.19 -4.22 9.19
C TYR A 440 -4.48 -3.52 8.77
N GLU A 441 -5.61 -4.22 8.68
CA GLU A 441 -6.89 -3.57 8.39
C GLU A 441 -7.24 -2.48 9.43
N ILE A 442 -7.03 -2.76 10.72
CA ILE A 442 -7.24 -1.75 11.78
C ILE A 442 -6.31 -0.55 11.55
N ALA A 443 -5.02 -0.81 11.39
CA ALA A 443 -4.01 0.23 11.22
C ALA A 443 -4.23 1.07 9.94
N LEU A 444 -4.62 0.43 8.84
CA LEU A 444 -4.91 1.08 7.57
C LEU A 444 -6.20 1.92 7.65
N ARG A 445 -7.28 1.42 8.27
CA ARG A 445 -8.51 2.20 8.47
C ARG A 445 -8.23 3.49 9.24
N ASP A 446 -7.40 3.42 10.28
CA ASP A 446 -7.01 4.59 11.06
C ASP A 446 -6.11 5.54 10.25
N ALA A 447 -5.11 5.01 9.52
CA ALA A 447 -4.25 5.81 8.64
C ALA A 447 -5.04 6.54 7.53
N VAL A 448 -5.95 5.84 6.84
CA VAL A 448 -6.81 6.42 5.80
C VAL A 448 -7.71 7.51 6.39
N ARG A 449 -8.30 7.28 7.57
CA ARG A 449 -9.14 8.26 8.27
C ARG A 449 -8.34 9.53 8.61
N ASP A 450 -7.13 9.37 9.14
CA ASP A 450 -6.25 10.47 9.50
C ASP A 450 -5.83 11.30 8.28
N ILE A 451 -5.45 10.63 7.18
CA ILE A 451 -5.09 11.29 5.91
C ILE A 451 -6.29 12.07 5.38
N ARG A 452 -7.48 11.45 5.31
CA ARG A 452 -8.71 12.14 4.89
C ARG A 452 -9.01 13.35 5.77
N ARG A 453 -8.87 13.23 7.09
CA ARG A 453 -9.07 14.36 8.02
C ARG A 453 -8.07 15.48 7.79
N LYS A 454 -6.78 15.16 7.62
CA LYS A 454 -5.72 16.13 7.28
C LYS A 454 -6.11 16.90 6.02
N TRP A 455 -6.49 16.20 4.95
CA TRP A 455 -6.82 16.82 3.68
C TRP A 455 -8.15 17.58 3.68
N ALA A 456 -9.15 17.13 4.44
CA ALA A 456 -10.39 17.89 4.66
C ALA A 456 -10.12 19.22 5.39
N LEU A 457 -9.21 19.24 6.38
CA LEU A 457 -8.80 20.48 7.05
C LEU A 457 -8.03 21.41 6.10
N ILE A 458 -7.18 20.87 5.24
CA ILE A 458 -6.49 21.66 4.20
C ILE A 458 -7.51 22.22 3.20
N ALA A 459 -8.47 21.42 2.74
CA ALA A 459 -9.53 21.83 1.83
C ALA A 459 -10.40 22.95 2.46
N ALA A 460 -10.79 22.83 3.73
CA ALA A 460 -11.57 23.83 4.43
C ALA A 460 -10.80 25.15 4.66
N ARG A 461 -9.50 25.06 4.96
CA ARG A 461 -8.63 26.25 5.04
C ARG A 461 -8.47 26.88 3.67
N ARG A 462 -8.32 26.07 2.62
CA ARG A 462 -8.24 26.52 1.24
C ARG A 462 -9.53 27.19 0.82
N SER A 463 -10.72 26.67 1.11
CA SER A 463 -11.98 27.34 0.77
C SER A 463 -12.18 28.66 1.55
N ALA A 464 -11.74 28.75 2.81
CA ALA A 464 -11.76 30.00 3.59
C ALA A 464 -10.74 31.02 3.06
N THR A 465 -9.53 30.55 2.74
CA THR A 465 -8.42 31.39 2.27
C THR A 465 -8.59 31.76 0.81
N GLU A 466 -9.12 30.90 -0.06
CA GLU A 466 -9.49 31.17 -1.45
C GLU A 466 -10.75 32.02 -1.56
N LYS A 467 -11.72 31.94 -0.63
CA LYS A 467 -12.79 32.97 -0.55
C LYS A 467 -12.21 34.35 -0.22
N ALA A 468 -11.22 34.41 0.69
CA ALA A 468 -10.51 35.65 1.02
C ALA A 468 -9.51 36.09 -0.07
N GLN A 469 -8.85 35.15 -0.73
CA GLN A 469 -7.84 35.36 -1.77
C GLN A 469 -8.48 35.58 -3.12
N ALA A 470 -9.65 35.03 -3.46
CA ALA A 470 -10.37 35.39 -4.69
C ALA A 470 -10.76 36.88 -4.67
N ALA A 471 -11.11 37.42 -3.50
CA ALA A 471 -11.32 38.86 -3.31
C ALA A 471 -10.02 39.69 -3.40
N ALA A 472 -8.86 39.12 -3.06
CA ALA A 472 -7.55 39.78 -3.10
C ALA A 472 -6.78 39.58 -4.43
N MET A 473 -6.98 38.46 -5.10
CA MET A 473 -6.34 37.99 -6.33
C MET A 473 -7.02 38.62 -7.54
N ALA A 474 -8.31 38.98 -7.45
CA ALA A 474 -8.93 39.94 -8.37
C ALA A 474 -8.19 41.31 -8.38
N ARG A 475 -7.47 41.67 -7.31
CA ARG A 475 -6.64 42.89 -7.24
C ARG A 475 -5.19 42.64 -7.65
N ALA A 476 -4.67 41.42 -7.48
CA ALA A 476 -3.28 41.07 -7.74
C ALA A 476 -3.01 40.53 -9.17
N ILE A 477 -4.02 39.99 -9.86
CA ILE A 477 -3.92 39.50 -11.25
C ILE A 477 -3.70 40.64 -12.26
N ALA A 478 -3.84 41.90 -11.84
CA ALA A 478 -3.32 43.07 -12.57
C ALA A 478 -1.77 43.11 -12.66
N ALA A 479 -1.05 42.21 -11.99
CA ALA A 479 0.41 42.21 -11.91
C ALA A 479 1.04 40.82 -12.07
N ARG A 480 1.20 40.42 -13.35
CA ARG A 480 2.32 39.61 -13.89
C ARG A 480 2.36 38.08 -13.69
N THR A 481 3.04 37.47 -14.67
CA THR A 481 2.99 36.07 -15.13
C THR A 481 4.35 35.35 -15.06
N ALA A 482 4.27 34.03 -14.79
CA ALA A 482 5.04 32.87 -15.30
C ALA A 482 6.52 32.61 -14.96
N ILE A 483 6.85 31.38 -14.51
CA ILE A 483 8.05 30.55 -14.85
C ILE A 483 7.74 29.02 -14.76
N ARG A 484 8.50 28.23 -15.54
CA ARG A 484 8.50 26.78 -15.88
C ARG A 484 9.37 25.85 -14.97
N PRO A 485 9.29 24.50 -15.14
CA PRO A 485 9.79 23.47 -14.21
C PRO A 485 11.08 22.72 -14.63
N GLY A 486 11.73 22.04 -13.66
CA GLY A 486 12.64 20.88 -13.91
C GLY A 486 13.70 20.62 -12.82
N ALA A 487 13.75 19.38 -12.29
CA ALA A 487 14.97 18.63 -11.95
C ALA A 487 14.62 17.24 -11.36
N ALA A 488 14.95 16.17 -12.09
CA ALA A 488 14.97 14.80 -11.56
C ALA A 488 16.21 14.63 -10.67
N GLY A 489 16.01 14.52 -9.36
CA GLY A 489 17.06 14.30 -8.38
C GLY A 489 17.44 12.83 -8.27
N GLY A 490 18.74 12.53 -8.41
CA GLY A 490 19.29 11.22 -8.07
C GLY A 490 19.03 10.88 -6.60
N VAL A 491 18.98 9.59 -6.32
CA VAL A 491 18.78 9.02 -4.97
C VAL A 491 19.77 9.67 -4.00
N LEU A 492 19.27 10.27 -2.91
CA LEU A 492 20.16 10.66 -1.82
C LEU A 492 20.77 9.36 -1.27
N ARG A 493 22.09 9.21 -1.36
CA ARG A 493 22.80 8.04 -0.81
C ARG A 493 22.49 7.98 0.69
N VAL A 494 21.79 6.92 1.10
CA VAL A 494 21.59 6.60 2.50
C VAL A 494 22.87 5.90 2.97
N THR A 495 23.45 6.39 4.05
CA THR A 495 24.57 5.71 4.72
C THR A 495 23.99 4.74 5.73
N VAL A 496 24.10 3.45 5.45
CA VAL A 496 23.92 2.41 6.47
C VAL A 496 25.26 2.24 7.18
N PRO A 497 25.31 2.22 8.52
CA PRO A 497 26.53 1.89 9.24
C PRO A 497 27.14 0.59 8.69
N SER A 498 28.40 0.64 8.29
CA SER A 498 29.07 -0.49 7.60
C SER A 498 29.06 -1.78 8.41
N GLU A 499 29.04 -1.65 9.73
CA GLU A 499 28.97 -2.73 10.70
C GLU A 499 27.61 -3.44 10.70
N LEU A 500 26.57 -2.88 10.10
CA LEU A 500 25.24 -3.49 9.97
C LEU A 500 25.04 -4.19 8.61
N VAL A 501 25.95 -3.99 7.66
CA VAL A 501 25.89 -4.60 6.33
C VAL A 501 26.72 -5.88 6.30
N GLY A 502 26.16 -6.98 5.80
CA GLY A 502 26.88 -8.25 5.68
C GLY A 502 27.36 -8.80 7.03
N ARG A 503 26.64 -8.54 8.12
CA ARG A 503 27.01 -9.08 9.43
C ARG A 503 27.14 -10.60 9.34
N PRO A 504 28.24 -11.18 9.84
CA PRO A 504 28.36 -12.62 9.85
C PRO A 504 27.22 -13.22 10.68
N PRO A 505 26.69 -14.38 10.24
CA PRO A 505 25.72 -15.10 11.04
C PRO A 505 26.30 -15.34 12.44
N LEU A 506 25.44 -15.32 13.45
CA LEU A 506 25.83 -15.87 14.73
C LEU A 506 26.19 -17.34 14.45
N ILE A 507 27.31 -17.82 15.00
CA ILE A 507 27.74 -19.22 14.78
C ILE A 507 27.10 -20.06 15.89
N PRO A 508 25.96 -20.75 15.66
CA PRO A 508 25.54 -21.83 16.53
C PRO A 508 26.49 -23.02 16.35
N PRO A 509 26.48 -23.99 17.29
CA PRO A 509 27.27 -25.20 17.17
C PRO A 509 26.99 -25.86 15.81
N ALA A 510 28.04 -26.25 15.08
CA ALA A 510 27.90 -26.78 13.73
C ALA A 510 27.00 -28.02 13.73
N GLY A 511 25.78 -27.88 13.17
CA GLY A 511 24.98 -29.02 12.78
C GLY A 511 25.67 -29.81 11.66
N ASP A 512 25.52 -31.14 11.68
CA ASP A 512 26.04 -32.02 10.65
C ASP A 512 25.36 -31.73 9.30
N ARG A 513 26.08 -31.11 8.36
CA ARG A 513 25.55 -30.73 7.03
C ARG A 513 25.03 -31.94 6.24
N ALA A 514 25.59 -33.14 6.43
CA ALA A 514 25.09 -34.35 5.78
C ALA A 514 23.71 -34.74 6.34
N ALA A 515 23.53 -34.64 7.65
CA ALA A 515 22.24 -34.87 8.29
C ALA A 515 21.16 -33.88 7.82
N VAL A 516 21.52 -32.63 7.50
CA VAL A 516 20.58 -31.64 6.94
C VAL A 516 20.08 -32.05 5.56
N ALA A 517 20.97 -32.53 4.68
CA ALA A 517 20.61 -32.97 3.34
C ALA A 517 19.65 -34.17 3.37
N ASP A 518 19.92 -35.14 4.23
CA ASP A 518 19.04 -36.31 4.42
C ASP A 518 17.66 -35.92 4.99
N LEU A 519 17.63 -34.99 5.95
CA LEU A 519 16.37 -34.45 6.50
C LEU A 519 15.52 -33.75 5.44
N LEU A 520 16.14 -32.94 4.58
CA LEU A 520 15.45 -32.25 3.48
C LEU A 520 14.91 -33.24 2.44
N ALA A 521 15.72 -34.22 2.04
CA ALA A 521 15.31 -35.25 1.08
C ALA A 521 14.14 -36.10 1.62
N GLY A 522 14.21 -36.52 2.89
CA GLY A 522 13.15 -37.26 3.56
C GLY A 522 11.84 -36.46 3.64
N ALA A 523 11.91 -35.19 4.04
CA ALA A 523 10.72 -34.33 4.14
C ALA A 523 10.06 -34.07 2.77
N ARG A 524 10.87 -33.89 1.71
CA ARG A 524 10.36 -33.75 0.34
C ARG A 524 9.66 -35.02 -0.13
N ALA A 525 10.25 -36.19 0.13
CA ALA A 525 9.63 -37.47 -0.19
C ALA A 525 8.31 -37.65 0.57
N GLU A 526 8.26 -37.29 1.85
CA GLU A 526 7.06 -37.36 2.66
C GLU A 526 5.94 -36.43 2.16
N ALA A 527 6.26 -35.22 1.70
CA ALA A 527 5.29 -34.28 1.16
C ALA A 527 4.69 -34.76 -0.18
N THR A 528 5.40 -35.61 -0.92
CA THR A 528 4.99 -36.07 -2.24
C THR A 528 3.74 -36.97 -2.13
N GLY A 529 2.61 -36.51 -2.68
CA GLY A 529 1.34 -37.24 -2.69
C GLY A 529 0.38 -36.94 -1.54
N LYS A 530 0.72 -36.00 -0.64
CA LYS A 530 -0.20 -35.50 0.41
C LYS A 530 -0.99 -34.27 -0.07
N SER A 531 -2.16 -34.04 0.52
CA SER A 531 -2.95 -32.81 0.32
C SER A 531 -2.63 -31.76 1.39
N VAL A 532 -2.77 -30.48 1.05
CA VAL A 532 -2.41 -29.36 1.91
C VAL A 532 -3.39 -29.23 3.10
N PRO A 533 -2.93 -29.20 4.38
CA PRO A 533 -3.81 -28.98 5.53
C PRO A 533 -4.51 -27.61 5.46
N GLY A 534 -5.83 -27.58 5.71
CA GLY A 534 -6.61 -26.34 5.66
C GLY A 534 -7.08 -25.93 4.26
N ASP A 535 -7.27 -26.91 3.37
CA ASP A 535 -7.75 -26.80 1.98
C ASP A 535 -9.13 -26.12 1.78
N SER A 536 -9.72 -25.49 2.80
CA SER A 536 -11.02 -24.81 2.73
C SER A 536 -10.95 -23.32 2.35
N LEU A 537 -9.77 -22.69 2.32
CA LEU A 537 -9.67 -21.29 1.89
C LEU A 537 -9.56 -21.19 0.35
N PRO A 538 -10.48 -20.46 -0.31
CA PRO A 538 -10.42 -20.26 -1.76
C PRO A 538 -9.14 -19.52 -2.17
N ASP A 539 -8.71 -19.77 -3.40
CA ASP A 539 -7.59 -19.07 -4.03
C ASP A 539 -7.99 -17.61 -4.29
N ASN A 540 -7.66 -16.71 -3.36
CA ASN A 540 -8.00 -15.30 -3.44
C ASN A 540 -6.86 -14.50 -4.07
N ARG A 541 -6.37 -14.96 -5.24
CA ARG A 541 -5.50 -14.13 -6.08
C ARG A 541 -6.16 -12.77 -6.25
N ILE A 542 -5.53 -11.71 -5.75
CA ILE A 542 -5.99 -10.36 -6.06
C ILE A 542 -5.69 -10.20 -7.55
N ALA A 543 -6.68 -9.73 -8.32
CA ALA A 543 -6.46 -9.51 -9.75
C ALA A 543 -5.35 -8.47 -9.92
N ASP A 544 -4.17 -8.89 -10.36
CA ASP A 544 -3.13 -7.96 -10.78
C ASP A 544 -3.62 -7.29 -12.07
N GLU A 545 -3.94 -6.00 -12.01
CA GLU A 545 -4.24 -5.20 -13.20
C GLU A 545 -2.95 -4.84 -13.98
N ARG A 546 -1.95 -5.73 -13.99
CA ARG A 546 -0.66 -5.53 -14.66
C ARG A 546 -0.16 -6.75 -15.43
N ASP A 547 -1.08 -7.43 -16.11
CA ASP A 547 -0.79 -7.99 -17.45
C ASP A 547 -1.62 -7.23 -18.50
#